data_AF-A0A0B2UQT4-F1
#
_entry.id   AF-A0A0B2UQT4-F1
#
_cell.length_a   1.000
_cell.length_b   1.000
_cell.length_c   1.000
_cell.angle_alpha   90.00
_cell.angle_beta   90.00
_cell.angle_gamma   90.00
#
_symmetry.space_group_name_H-M   'P 1'
#
loop_
_entity.id
_entity.type
_entity.pdbx_description
1 polymer ?
#
loop_
_entity_poly.entity_id
_entity_poly.type
_entity_poly.pdbx_seq_one_letter_code
_entity_poly.pdbx_strand_id
1 'polypeptide(L)'
;FFEVCDCIQSSYNEKRGRTALVLASGLLPSWRVHTLHAQILRSLGCTAEALRIYEKQEAWDDVIECYKSLGQLEKAEHLVRKLIENNPTDPLYYCMLGDITLEPNYYEQAKEV
;
A
#
# COMPACT_ATOMS: atom_id res chain seq x y z
N PHE A 1 22.59 20.35 -23.75
CA PHE A 1 22.21 20.34 -22.32
C PHE A 1 21.26 21.48 -21.94
N PHE A 2 21.37 22.68 -22.54
CA PHE A 2 20.48 23.82 -22.24
C PHE A 2 19.06 23.68 -22.87
N GLU A 3 18.96 23.29 -24.14
CA GLU A 3 17.66 23.16 -24.86
C GLU A 3 16.71 22.07 -24.30
N VAL A 4 17.25 21.03 -23.67
CA VAL A 4 16.42 19.95 -23.09
C VAL A 4 15.72 20.43 -21.80
N CYS A 5 16.37 21.32 -21.03
CA CYS A 5 15.74 21.95 -19.86
C CYS A 5 14.57 22.85 -20.30
N ASP A 6 14.75 23.65 -21.35
CA ASP A 6 13.70 24.55 -21.84
C ASP A 6 12.49 23.81 -22.40
N CYS A 7 12.68 22.66 -23.06
CA CYS A 7 11.59 21.78 -23.48
C CYS A 7 10.83 21.19 -22.29
N ILE A 8 11.54 20.80 -21.22
CA ILE A 8 10.94 20.30 -19.99
C ILE A 8 10.16 21.43 -19.29
N GLN A 9 10.75 22.63 -19.17
CA GLN A 9 10.10 23.81 -18.57
C GLN A 9 8.87 24.28 -19.38
N SER A 10 8.92 24.21 -20.71
CA SER A 10 7.80 24.53 -21.60
C SER A 10 6.64 23.54 -21.40
N SER A 11 6.92 22.24 -21.40
CA SER A 11 5.89 21.21 -21.14
C SER A 11 5.34 21.25 -19.71
N TYR A 12 6.15 21.69 -18.74
CA TYR A 12 5.77 21.84 -17.34
C TYR A 12 4.84 23.06 -17.13
N ASN A 13 5.11 24.18 -17.80
CA ASN A 13 4.29 25.39 -17.74
C ASN A 13 2.92 25.22 -18.41
N GLU A 14 2.83 24.48 -19.51
CA GLU A 14 1.55 24.21 -20.19
C GLU A 14 0.62 23.30 -19.37
N LYS A 15 1.19 22.31 -18.66
CA LYS A 15 0.46 21.46 -17.71
C LYS A 15 -0.07 22.29 -16.53
N ARG A 16 0.69 23.29 -16.08
CA ARG A 16 0.34 24.18 -14.97
C ARG A 16 -0.92 25.01 -15.24
N GLY A 17 -1.13 25.45 -16.48
CA GLY A 17 -2.34 26.16 -16.89
C GLY A 17 -3.61 25.30 -16.79
N ARG A 18 -3.52 24.02 -17.15
CA ARG A 18 -4.63 23.05 -17.05
C ARG A 18 -4.90 22.59 -15.61
N THR A 19 -3.87 22.53 -14.77
CA THR A 19 -3.99 22.07 -13.38
C THR A 19 -4.12 23.19 -12.35
N ALA A 20 -4.13 24.46 -12.77
CA ALA A 20 -4.13 25.62 -11.88
C ALA A 20 -5.28 25.61 -10.84
N LEU A 21 -6.44 25.04 -11.21
CA LEU A 21 -7.61 24.96 -10.35
C LEU A 21 -7.79 23.59 -9.67
N VAL A 22 -6.90 22.62 -9.85
CA VAL A 22 -7.09 21.25 -9.32
C VAL A 22 -7.22 21.25 -7.80
N LEU A 23 -6.42 22.08 -7.10
CA LEU A 23 -6.52 22.21 -5.64
C LEU A 23 -7.83 22.91 -5.20
N ALA A 24 -8.33 23.86 -5.99
CA ALA A 24 -9.57 24.59 -5.70
C ALA A 24 -10.84 23.78 -6.07
N SER A 25 -10.73 22.81 -6.97
CA SER A 25 -11.85 21.99 -7.46
C SER A 25 -12.36 20.96 -6.45
N GLY A 26 -11.68 20.77 -5.32
CA GLY A 26 -12.05 19.78 -4.30
C GLY A 26 -11.81 18.32 -4.72
N LEU A 27 -11.09 18.09 -5.83
CA LEU A 27 -10.72 16.75 -6.27
C LEU A 27 -9.83 16.06 -5.24
N LEU A 28 -10.07 14.76 -5.04
CA LEU A 28 -9.25 13.95 -4.14
C LEU A 28 -7.84 13.79 -4.71
N PRO A 29 -6.79 13.81 -3.87
CA PRO A 29 -5.45 13.48 -4.28
C PRO A 29 -5.39 12.09 -4.95
N SER A 30 -4.47 11.91 -5.89
CA SER A 30 -4.34 10.67 -6.67
C SER A 30 -4.19 9.43 -5.78
N TRP A 31 -3.38 9.49 -4.72
CA TRP A 31 -3.22 8.38 -3.77
C TRP A 31 -4.54 7.97 -3.11
N ARG A 32 -5.36 8.95 -2.71
CA ARG A 32 -6.67 8.69 -2.09
C ARG A 32 -7.66 8.09 -3.09
N VAL A 33 -7.56 8.44 -4.37
CA VAL A 33 -8.35 7.78 -5.42
C VAL A 33 -7.93 6.32 -5.57
N HIS A 34 -6.63 6.03 -5.53
CA HIS A 34 -6.13 4.66 -5.63
C HIS A 34 -6.51 3.79 -4.43
N THR A 35 -6.50 4.33 -3.20
CA THR A 35 -6.97 3.58 -2.02
C THR A 35 -8.46 3.27 -2.10
N LEU A 36 -9.30 4.25 -2.46
CA LEU A 36 -10.73 4.03 -2.66
C LEU A 36 -11.00 3.01 -3.77
N HIS A 37 -10.27 3.10 -4.87
CA HIS A 37 -10.39 2.13 -5.97
C HIS A 37 -10.05 0.70 -5.50
N ALA A 38 -8.97 0.53 -4.74
CA ALA A 38 -8.59 -0.79 -4.20
C ALA A 38 -9.64 -1.33 -3.20
N GLN A 39 -10.20 -0.47 -2.34
CA GLN A 39 -11.28 -0.85 -1.42
C GLN A 39 -12.54 -1.31 -2.15
N ILE A 40 -12.91 -0.63 -3.24
CA ILE A 40 -14.04 -1.02 -4.10
C ILE A 40 -13.75 -2.36 -4.78
N LEU A 41 -12.54 -2.56 -5.32
CA LEU A 41 -12.16 -3.85 -5.91
C LEU A 41 -12.23 -4.99 -4.90
N ARG A 42 -11.84 -4.74 -3.64
CA ARG A 42 -11.95 -5.71 -2.56
C ARG A 42 -13.41 -6.05 -2.24
N SER A 43 -14.31 -5.06 -2.16
CA SER A 43 -15.73 -5.31 -1.90
C SER A 43 -16.44 -6.04 -3.04
N LEU A 44 -15.94 -5.88 -4.28
CA LEU A 44 -16.40 -6.62 -5.46
C LEU A 44 -15.82 -8.05 -5.54
N GLY A 45 -14.89 -8.43 -4.66
CA GLY A 45 -14.21 -9.72 -4.68
C GLY A 45 -13.06 -9.83 -5.68
N CYS A 46 -12.70 -8.73 -6.38
CA CYS A 46 -11.55 -8.66 -7.28
C CYS A 46 -10.24 -8.42 -6.49
N THR A 47 -9.94 -9.29 -5.53
CA THR A 47 -8.81 -9.16 -4.61
C THR A 47 -7.45 -9.21 -5.30
N ALA A 48 -7.32 -9.93 -6.42
CA ALA A 48 -6.07 -9.99 -7.18
C ALA A 48 -5.66 -8.65 -7.80
N GLU A 49 -6.63 -7.85 -8.28
CA GLU A 49 -6.34 -6.53 -8.84
C GLU A 49 -6.11 -5.50 -7.73
N ALA A 50 -6.89 -5.60 -6.64
CA ALA A 50 -6.66 -4.78 -5.45
C ALA A 50 -5.24 -4.95 -4.91
N LEU A 51 -4.75 -6.20 -4.86
CA LEU A 51 -3.39 -6.53 -4.43
C LEU A 51 -2.31 -5.76 -5.19
N ARG A 52 -2.41 -5.69 -6.52
CA ARG A 52 -1.44 -4.97 -7.37
C ARG A 52 -1.40 -3.47 -7.07
N ILE A 53 -2.54 -2.90 -6.66
CA ILE A 53 -2.63 -1.48 -6.29
C ILE A 53 -2.02 -1.27 -4.91
N TYR A 54 -2.28 -2.16 -3.96
CA TYR A 54 -1.72 -2.08 -2.61
C TYR A 54 -0.20 -2.27 -2.60
N GLU A 55 0.33 -3.19 -3.42
CA GLU A 55 1.78 -3.38 -3.59
C GLU A 55 2.46 -2.11 -4.12
N LYS A 56 1.83 -1.38 -5.05
CA LYS A 56 2.35 -0.10 -5.55
C LYS A 56 2.31 1.02 -4.52
N GLN A 57 1.36 0.96 -3.58
CA GLN A 57 1.23 1.94 -2.50
C GLN A 57 2.03 1.54 -1.25
N GLU A 58 2.67 0.37 -1.25
CA GLU A 58 3.38 -0.20 -0.10
C GLU A 58 2.50 -0.26 1.16
N ALA A 59 1.19 -0.43 0.99
CA ALA A 59 0.22 -0.56 2.07
C ALA A 59 0.19 -2.01 2.58
N TRP A 60 1.20 -2.37 3.39
CA TRP A 60 1.46 -3.76 3.77
C TRP A 60 0.31 -4.44 4.53
N ASP A 61 -0.40 -3.70 5.38
CA ASP A 61 -1.55 -4.22 6.13
C ASP A 61 -2.65 -4.73 5.18
N ASP A 62 -2.98 -3.93 4.16
CA ASP A 62 -3.99 -4.29 3.16
C ASP A 62 -3.52 -5.44 2.26
N VAL A 63 -2.21 -5.50 1.96
CA VAL A 63 -1.60 -6.60 1.18
C VAL A 63 -1.74 -7.94 1.93
N ILE A 64 -1.41 -7.96 3.22
CA ILE A 64 -1.49 -9.17 4.07
C ILE A 64 -2.94 -9.65 4.15
N GLU A 65 -3.87 -8.73 4.38
CA GLU A 65 -5.28 -9.05 4.47
C GLU A 65 -5.86 -9.55 3.12
N CYS A 66 -5.37 -9.04 1.99
CA CYS A 66 -5.69 -9.57 0.67
C CYS A 66 -5.13 -10.99 0.49
N TYR A 67 -3.90 -11.28 0.93
CA TYR A 67 -3.34 -12.64 0.88
C TYR A 67 -4.11 -13.62 1.76
N LYS A 68 -4.55 -13.21 2.96
CA LYS A 68 -5.44 -14.00 3.83
C LYS A 68 -6.76 -14.29 3.13
N SER A 69 -7.39 -13.28 2.52
CA SER A 69 -8.65 -13.43 1.76
C SER A 69 -8.50 -14.37 0.56
N LEU A 70 -7.31 -14.42 -0.05
CA LEU A 70 -6.96 -15.32 -1.15
C LEU A 70 -6.53 -16.73 -0.70
N GLY A 71 -6.40 -16.97 0.61
CA GLY A 71 -5.91 -18.24 1.17
C GLY A 71 -4.41 -18.49 0.94
N GLN A 72 -3.64 -17.48 0.53
CA GLN A 72 -2.20 -17.60 0.26
C GLN A 72 -1.38 -17.25 1.53
N LEU A 73 -1.56 -18.04 2.58
CA LEU A 73 -0.97 -17.79 3.91
C LEU A 73 0.57 -17.82 3.91
N GLU A 74 1.18 -18.76 3.18
CA GLU A 74 2.65 -18.88 3.04
C GLU A 74 3.30 -17.59 2.53
N LYS A 75 2.67 -16.93 1.54
CA LYS A 75 3.19 -15.68 0.99
C LYS A 75 3.01 -14.52 1.97
N ALA A 76 1.89 -14.50 2.68
CA ALA A 76 1.64 -13.50 3.72
C ALA A 76 2.69 -13.62 4.84
N GLU A 77 2.99 -14.84 5.29
CA GLU A 77 4.00 -15.10 6.32
C GLU A 77 5.38 -14.61 5.87
N HIS A 78 5.81 -14.98 4.66
CA HIS A 78 7.10 -14.55 4.13
C HIS A 78 7.20 -13.03 4.00
N LEU A 79 6.12 -12.35 3.62
CA LEU A 79 6.06 -10.90 3.56
C LEU A 79 6.19 -10.28 4.96
N VAL A 80 5.43 -10.77 5.95
CA VAL A 80 5.49 -10.28 7.33
C VAL A 80 6.89 -10.45 7.92
N ARG A 81 7.54 -11.58 7.68
CA ARG A 81 8.94 -11.80 8.14
C ARG A 81 9.90 -10.76 7.57
N LYS A 82 9.78 -10.40 6.30
CA LYS A 82 10.58 -9.32 5.68
C LYS A 82 10.28 -7.95 6.30
N LEU A 83 9.03 -7.68 6.65
CA LEU A 83 8.65 -6.42 7.28
C LEU A 83 9.23 -6.29 8.68
N ILE A 84 9.25 -7.39 9.45
CA ILE A 84 9.90 -7.45 10.77
C ILE A 84 11.42 -7.23 10.65
N GLU A 85 12.07 -7.81 9.64
CA GLU A 85 13.51 -7.58 9.38
C GLU A 85 13.82 -6.10 9.10
N ASN A 86 12.93 -5.40 8.39
CA ASN A 86 13.10 -3.98 8.08
C ASN A 86 12.75 -3.07 9.26
N ASN A 87 11.66 -3.38 9.99
CA ASN A 87 11.12 -2.58 11.08
C ASN A 87 10.73 -3.49 12.27
N PRO A 88 11.70 -3.84 13.14
CA PRO A 88 11.45 -4.75 14.26
C PRO A 88 10.66 -4.11 15.41
N THR A 89 10.40 -2.82 15.35
CA THR A 89 9.80 -2.04 16.45
C THR A 89 8.28 -2.07 16.48
N ASP A 90 7.62 -2.58 15.44
CA ASP A 90 6.17 -2.51 15.32
C ASP A 90 5.52 -3.82 15.81
N PRO A 91 4.81 -3.83 16.96
CA PRO A 91 4.18 -5.03 17.51
C PRO A 91 3.09 -5.60 16.61
N LEU A 92 2.53 -4.78 15.71
CA LEU A 92 1.45 -5.16 14.80
C LEU A 92 1.87 -6.31 13.87
N TYR A 93 3.11 -6.32 13.39
CA TYR A 93 3.60 -7.39 12.52
C TYR A 93 3.68 -8.74 13.23
N TYR A 94 4.00 -8.74 14.54
CA TYR A 94 3.99 -9.96 15.35
C TYR A 94 2.58 -10.49 15.59
N CYS A 95 1.61 -9.60 15.82
CA CYS A 95 0.20 -9.98 15.88
C CYS A 95 -0.28 -10.56 14.55
N MET A 96 0.05 -9.93 13.42
CA MET A 96 -0.31 -10.43 12.09
C MET A 96 0.34 -11.79 11.79
N LEU A 97 1.57 -12.02 12.25
CA LEU A 97 2.23 -13.31 12.14
C LEU A 97 1.48 -14.38 12.94
N GLY A 98 1.09 -14.07 14.18
CA GLY A 98 0.28 -14.94 15.03
C GLY A 98 -1.07 -15.29 14.41
N ASP A 99 -1.74 -14.32 13.76
CA ASP A 99 -3.00 -14.54 13.05
C ASP A 99 -2.84 -15.50 11.84
N ILE A 100 -1.67 -15.50 11.19
CA ILE A 100 -1.39 -16.36 10.03
C ILE A 100 -1.00 -17.76 10.48
N THR A 101 -0.11 -17.88 11.47
CA THR A 101 0.42 -19.17 11.94
C THR A 101 -0.49 -19.86 12.96
N LEU A 102 -1.48 -19.14 13.51
CA LEU A 102 -2.39 -19.60 14.58
C LEU A 102 -1.65 -20.07 15.84
N GLU A 103 -0.42 -19.60 16.04
CA GLU A 103 0.43 -19.98 17.17
C GLU A 103 0.30 -18.94 18.30
N PRO A 104 -0.14 -19.33 19.51
CA PRO A 104 -0.37 -18.38 20.61
C PRO A 104 0.91 -17.72 21.11
N ASN A 105 2.07 -18.32 20.85
CA ASN A 105 3.37 -17.83 21.30
C ASN A 105 3.73 -16.46 20.71
N TYR A 106 3.22 -16.11 19.53
CA TYR A 106 3.51 -14.82 18.89
C TYR A 106 2.79 -13.65 19.55
N TYR A 107 1.65 -13.89 20.20
CA TYR A 107 0.96 -12.83 20.95
C TYR A 107 1.70 -12.47 22.25
N GLU A 108 2.41 -13.40 22.87
CA GLU A 108 3.26 -13.08 24.03
C GLU A 108 4.48 -12.27 23.60
N GLN A 109 5.13 -12.65 22.48
CA GLN A 109 6.22 -11.87 21.90
C GLN A 109 5.79 -10.43 21.54
N ALA A 110 4.57 -10.27 21.00
CA ALA A 110 4.03 -8.94 20.67
C ALA A 110 3.75 -8.05 21.90
N LYS A 111 3.60 -8.62 23.11
CA LYS A 111 3.44 -7.83 24.35
C LYS A 111 4.76 -7.37 24.93
N GLU A 112 5.84 -8.12 24.67
CA GLU A 112 7.17 -7.86 25.20
C GLU A 112 7.91 -6.79 24.38
N VAL A 113 7.60 -6.69 23.08
CA VAL A 113 8.09 -5.65 22.16
C VAL A 113 7.37 -4.33 22.40
#